data_AF-A0A0D2JFQ6-F1
#
_entry.id   AF-A0A0D2JFQ6-F1
#
_cell.length_a   1.000
_cell.length_b   1.000
_cell.length_c   1.000
_cell.angle_alpha   90.00
_cell.angle_beta   90.00
_cell.angle_gamma   90.00
#
_symmetry.space_group_name_H-M   'P 1'
#
loop_
_entity.id
_entity.type
_entity.pdbx_description
1 polymer ?
#
loop_
_entity_poly.entity_id
_entity_poly.type
_entity_poly.pdbx_seq_one_letter_code
_entity_poly.pdbx_strand_id
1 'polypeptide(L)'
;MIGEDKLIHFSGVALGEACTIVLRGASTHILEEADRSLHDALCVLSETVKDSRVVYGGGWPEMRMALAVEEAAKTTPGKRSLAMEAFARALRALPTTICDNAGLDSADIVATLRAEHGRAPEKTRAGVDVIRGASGDMGELGIYESFRVKNQVVLSAVEAAEMILRVDDIIRAAPRRRG
;
A
#
# COMPACT_ATOMS: atom_id res chain seq x y z
N MET A 1 7.86 -6.05 -37.89
CA MET A 1 6.39 -6.00 -37.96
C MET A 1 5.89 -6.39 -36.59
N ILE A 2 5.07 -5.55 -35.96
CA ILE A 2 4.46 -5.85 -34.67
C ILE A 2 2.95 -5.81 -34.91
N GLY A 3 2.27 -6.96 -34.79
CA GLY A 3 0.93 -7.11 -35.32
C GLY A 3 0.96 -6.96 -36.85
N GLU A 4 0.10 -6.08 -37.38
CA GLU A 4 0.03 -5.76 -38.82
C GLU A 4 0.88 -4.53 -39.18
N ASP A 5 1.37 -3.78 -38.19
CA ASP A 5 2.06 -2.52 -38.42
C ASP A 5 3.58 -2.67 -38.63
N LYS A 6 4.10 -1.83 -39.53
CA LYS A 6 5.54 -1.63 -39.73
C LYS A 6 6.03 -0.50 -38.84
N LEU A 7 6.96 -0.83 -37.95
CA LEU A 7 7.60 0.11 -37.03
C LEU A 7 9.11 0.16 -37.31
N ILE A 8 9.71 1.32 -37.07
CA ILE A 8 11.17 1.52 -37.13
C ILE A 8 11.72 1.38 -35.70
N HIS A 9 12.67 0.46 -35.52
CA HIS A 9 13.31 0.22 -34.23
C HIS A 9 14.68 0.90 -34.20
N PHE A 10 14.87 1.82 -33.26
CA PHE A 10 16.16 2.42 -32.95
C PHE A 10 16.79 1.68 -31.77
N SER A 11 18.02 1.18 -31.94
CA SER A 11 18.76 0.45 -30.90
C SER A 11 20.25 0.81 -30.92
N GLY A 12 20.95 0.59 -29.79
CA GLY A 12 22.39 0.86 -29.70
C GLY A 12 22.75 2.32 -29.45
N VAL A 13 21.83 3.11 -28.88
CA VAL A 13 22.09 4.50 -28.49
C VAL A 13 23.01 4.50 -27.27
N ALA A 14 24.21 5.06 -27.41
CA ALA A 14 25.27 5.01 -26.39
C ALA A 14 24.88 5.60 -25.02
N LEU A 15 23.99 6.61 -25.01
CA LEU A 15 23.58 7.29 -23.79
C LEU A 15 22.58 6.47 -22.95
N GLY A 16 21.74 5.65 -23.59
CA GLY A 16 20.80 4.75 -22.89
C GLY A 16 19.70 5.42 -22.04
N GLU A 17 19.49 6.73 -22.17
CA GLU A 17 18.56 7.51 -21.31
C GLU A 17 17.07 7.39 -21.72
N ALA A 18 16.77 6.73 -22.83
CA ALA A 18 15.41 6.50 -23.31
C ALA A 18 15.21 5.03 -23.66
N CYS A 19 14.06 4.49 -23.28
CA CYS A 19 13.63 3.15 -23.64
C CYS A 19 12.17 3.17 -24.11
N THR A 20 11.79 2.16 -24.90
CA THR A 20 10.42 1.96 -25.34
C THR A 20 10.00 0.54 -25.02
N ILE A 21 8.88 0.39 -24.31
CA ILE A 21 8.28 -0.90 -24.00
C ILE A 21 7.08 -1.08 -24.91
N VAL A 22 7.05 -2.19 -25.65
CA VAL A 22 5.93 -2.51 -26.55
C VAL A 22 5.03 -3.55 -25.89
N LEU A 23 3.83 -3.11 -25.49
CA LEU A 23 2.81 -4.00 -24.95
C LEU A 23 2.01 -4.66 -26.08
N ARG A 24 1.71 -5.95 -25.93
CA ARG A 24 0.87 -6.71 -26.85
C ARG A 24 -0.20 -7.43 -26.05
N GLY A 25 -1.44 -7.43 -26.54
CA GLY A 25 -2.58 -8.02 -25.86
C GLY A 25 -3.66 -8.43 -26.85
N ALA A 26 -4.54 -9.33 -26.42
CA ALA A 26 -5.64 -9.83 -27.24
C ALA A 26 -6.79 -8.82 -27.39
N SER A 27 -6.86 -7.81 -26.52
CA SER A 27 -7.86 -6.74 -26.55
C SER A 27 -7.27 -5.42 -26.06
N THR A 28 -7.91 -4.30 -26.42
CA THR A 28 -7.54 -2.96 -25.95
C THR A 28 -7.65 -2.85 -24.43
N HIS A 29 -8.68 -3.45 -23.82
CA HIS A 29 -8.84 -3.45 -22.36
C HIS A 29 -7.66 -4.12 -21.63
N ILE A 30 -7.13 -5.23 -22.16
CA ILE A 30 -5.96 -5.89 -21.56
C ILE A 30 -4.72 -4.98 -21.72
N LEU A 31 -4.58 -4.32 -22.87
CA LEU A 31 -3.47 -3.40 -23.11
C LEU A 31 -3.50 -2.19 -22.16
N GLU A 32 -4.67 -1.59 -21.97
CA GLU A 32 -4.85 -0.48 -21.03
C GLU A 32 -4.55 -0.88 -19.59
N GLU A 33 -4.94 -2.09 -19.18
CA GLU A 33 -4.63 -2.59 -17.84
C GLU A 33 -3.14 -2.91 -17.66
N ALA A 34 -2.51 -3.49 -18.70
CA ALA A 34 -1.08 -3.73 -18.69
C ALA A 34 -0.27 -2.42 -18.66
N ASP A 35 -0.71 -1.39 -19.37
CA ASP A 35 -0.09 -0.06 -19.36
C ASP A 35 -0.16 0.57 -17.96
N ARG A 36 -1.35 0.56 -17.33
CA ARG A 36 -1.51 1.02 -15.94
C ARG A 36 -0.64 0.24 -14.96
N SER A 37 -0.67 -1.09 -15.02
CA SER A 37 0.11 -1.96 -14.13
C SER A 37 1.62 -1.74 -14.29
N LEU A 38 2.09 -1.57 -15.53
CA LEU A 38 3.50 -1.29 -15.80
C LEU A 38 3.90 0.09 -15.29
N HIS A 39 3.05 1.09 -15.49
CA HIS A 39 3.28 2.44 -14.97
C HIS A 39 3.41 2.43 -13.44
N ASP A 40 2.51 1.76 -12.73
CA ASP A 40 2.54 1.65 -11.27
C ASP A 40 3.84 0.96 -10.79
N ALA A 41 4.22 -0.15 -11.43
CA ALA A 41 5.46 -0.85 -11.12
C ALA A 41 6.70 0.04 -11.33
N LEU A 42 6.76 0.77 -12.46
CA LEU A 42 7.86 1.70 -12.74
C LEU A 42 7.91 2.86 -11.75
N CYS A 43 6.77 3.38 -11.32
CA CYS A 43 6.69 4.41 -10.29
C CYS A 43 7.31 3.92 -8.98
N VAL A 44 6.91 2.73 -8.48
CA VAL A 44 7.48 2.14 -7.26
C VAL A 44 8.97 1.87 -7.41
N LEU A 45 9.41 1.32 -8.55
CA LEU A 45 10.83 1.08 -8.82
C LEU A 45 11.63 2.38 -8.84
N SER A 46 11.11 3.44 -9.47
CA SER A 46 11.80 4.74 -9.54
C SER A 46 12.03 5.35 -8.15
N GLU A 47 11.08 5.18 -7.23
CA GLU A 47 11.19 5.65 -5.85
C GLU A 47 12.12 4.75 -5.02
N THR A 48 12.14 3.45 -5.30
CA THR A 48 13.02 2.47 -4.64
C THR A 48 14.47 2.61 -5.10
N VAL A 49 14.73 3.02 -6.35
CA VAL A 49 16.08 3.35 -6.82
C VAL A 49 16.62 4.60 -6.11
N LYS A 50 15.76 5.57 -5.80
CA LYS A 50 16.15 6.78 -5.05
C LYS A 50 16.37 6.50 -3.56
N ASP A 51 15.57 5.60 -2.97
CA ASP A 51 15.67 5.16 -1.59
C ASP A 51 15.55 3.63 -1.53
N SER A 52 16.69 2.96 -1.36
CA SER A 52 16.80 1.49 -1.42
C SER A 52 16.26 0.77 -0.17
N ARG A 53 15.71 1.50 0.80
CA ARG A 53 15.06 0.90 1.96
C ARG A 53 13.75 0.25 1.56
N VAL A 54 13.57 -0.98 2.00
CA VAL A 54 12.35 -1.76 1.81
C VAL A 54 11.79 -2.20 3.16
N VAL A 55 10.49 -2.46 3.18
CA VAL A 55 9.77 -3.09 4.28
C VAL A 55 9.11 -4.37 3.78
N TYR A 56 8.74 -5.27 4.68
CA TYR A 56 7.95 -6.44 4.30
C TYR A 56 6.55 -5.99 3.87
N GLY A 57 5.94 -6.71 2.94
CA GLY A 57 4.56 -6.45 2.51
C GLY A 57 3.52 -7.26 3.29
N GLY A 58 2.38 -7.53 2.65
CA GLY A 58 1.34 -8.43 3.20
C GLY A 58 0.72 -7.93 4.50
N GLY A 59 0.64 -6.61 4.72
CA GLY A 59 0.10 -6.05 5.95
C GLY A 59 1.07 -6.04 7.15
N TRP A 60 2.31 -6.51 6.99
CA TRP A 60 3.33 -6.49 8.03
C TRP A 60 3.58 -5.08 8.62
N PRO A 61 3.78 -4.00 7.82
CA PRO A 61 4.11 -2.69 8.37
C PRO A 61 2.93 -2.10 9.12
N GLU A 62 1.71 -2.35 8.66
CA GLU A 62 0.48 -1.93 9.32
C GLU A 62 0.31 -2.60 10.68
N MET A 63 0.55 -3.91 10.78
CA MET A 63 0.54 -4.64 12.06
C MET A 63 1.59 -4.10 13.02
N ARG A 64 2.79 -3.80 12.51
CA ARG A 64 3.90 -3.26 13.32
C ARG A 64 3.62 -1.86 13.84
N MET A 65 3.09 -0.98 12.98
CA MET A 65 2.68 0.38 13.36
C MET A 65 1.51 0.34 14.35
N ALA A 66 0.53 -0.54 14.14
CA ALA A 66 -0.60 -0.69 15.05
C ALA A 66 -0.13 -1.10 16.46
N LEU A 67 0.77 -2.07 16.57
CA LEU A 67 1.35 -2.47 17.85
C LEU A 67 2.08 -1.32 18.55
N ALA A 68 2.91 -0.58 17.82
CA ALA A 68 3.65 0.55 18.39
C ALA A 68 2.71 1.64 18.94
N VAL A 69 1.61 1.92 18.22
CA VAL A 69 0.59 2.88 18.65
C VAL A 69 -0.20 2.35 19.86
N GLU A 70 -0.53 1.04 19.90
CA GLU A 70 -1.19 0.42 21.06
C GLU A 70 -0.33 0.51 22.32
N GLU A 71 0.98 0.22 22.24
CA GLU A 71 1.87 0.34 23.40
C GLU A 71 1.99 1.79 23.90
N ALA A 72 2.07 2.75 22.98
CA ALA A 72 2.07 4.17 23.34
C ALA A 72 0.71 4.63 23.92
N ALA A 73 -0.39 4.04 23.49
CA ALA A 73 -1.73 4.36 24.00
C ALA A 73 -1.89 3.97 25.48
N LYS A 74 -1.30 2.84 25.91
CA LYS A 74 -1.35 2.35 27.30
C LYS A 74 -0.77 3.32 28.32
N THR A 75 0.25 4.08 27.92
CA THR A 75 0.92 5.06 28.79
C THR A 75 0.38 6.49 28.60
N THR A 76 -0.53 6.69 27.65
CA THR A 76 -1.12 8.00 27.36
C THR A 76 -2.40 8.19 28.19
N PRO A 77 -2.52 9.27 29.00
CA PRO A 77 -3.71 9.47 29.83
C PRO A 77 -4.89 10.07 29.05
N GLY A 78 -6.10 9.66 29.45
CA GLY A 78 -7.35 10.28 29.05
C GLY A 78 -7.78 10.01 27.60
N LYS A 79 -8.54 10.96 27.03
CA LYS A 79 -9.21 10.80 25.72
C LYS A 79 -8.25 10.58 24.55
N ARG A 80 -6.99 10.99 24.67
CA ARG A 80 -5.97 10.79 23.62
C ARG A 80 -5.67 9.31 23.41
N SER A 81 -5.69 8.50 24.47
CA SER A 81 -5.50 7.05 24.38
C SER A 81 -6.55 6.40 23.48
N LEU A 82 -7.82 6.79 23.63
CA LEU A 82 -8.92 6.28 22.80
C LEU A 82 -8.74 6.59 21.30
N ALA A 83 -8.22 7.78 20.97
CA ALA A 83 -7.92 8.16 19.60
C ALA A 83 -6.74 7.34 19.02
N MET A 84 -5.71 7.10 19.82
CA MET A 84 -4.58 6.25 19.43
C MET A 84 -5.01 4.80 19.18
N GLU A 85 -5.84 4.23 20.06
CA GLU A 85 -6.42 2.90 19.86
C GLU A 85 -7.27 2.82 18.59
N ALA A 86 -8.04 3.87 18.29
CA ALA A 86 -8.80 3.96 17.04
C ALA A 86 -7.88 3.98 15.81
N PHE A 87 -6.79 4.72 15.86
CA PHE A 87 -5.79 4.75 14.80
C PHE A 87 -5.12 3.38 14.60
N ALA A 88 -4.75 2.69 15.69
CA ALA A 88 -4.22 1.33 15.62
C ALA A 88 -5.22 0.33 15.03
N ARG A 89 -6.52 0.45 15.35
CA ARG A 89 -7.57 -0.34 14.69
C ARG A 89 -7.68 -0.04 13.20
N ALA A 90 -7.57 1.23 12.79
CA ALA A 90 -7.60 1.61 11.39
C ALA A 90 -6.43 1.01 10.60
N LEU A 91 -5.22 1.01 11.18
CA LEU A 91 -4.06 0.34 10.57
C LEU A 91 -4.31 -1.15 10.36
N ARG A 92 -4.87 -1.86 11.36
CA ARG A 92 -5.22 -3.28 11.22
C ARG A 92 -6.34 -3.59 10.23
N ALA A 93 -7.14 -2.60 9.86
CA ALA A 93 -8.18 -2.80 8.84
C ALA A 93 -7.57 -3.14 7.47
N LEU A 94 -6.33 -2.73 7.20
CA LEU A 94 -5.63 -3.03 5.94
C LEU A 94 -5.34 -4.53 5.75
N PRO A 95 -4.64 -5.24 6.67
CA PRO A 95 -4.49 -6.70 6.57
C PRO A 95 -5.83 -7.44 6.63
N THR A 96 -6.81 -6.94 7.38
CA THR A 96 -8.18 -7.49 7.38
C THR A 96 -8.79 -7.43 5.98
N THR A 97 -8.66 -6.29 5.30
CA THR A 97 -9.17 -6.08 3.94
C THR A 97 -8.45 -6.98 2.92
N ILE A 98 -7.14 -7.22 3.09
CA ILE A 98 -6.40 -8.18 2.26
C ILE A 98 -7.01 -9.59 2.40
N CYS A 99 -7.26 -10.03 3.63
CA CYS A 99 -7.89 -11.33 3.89
C CYS A 99 -9.32 -11.41 3.33
N ASP A 100 -10.14 -10.38 3.56
CA ASP A 100 -11.54 -10.36 3.10
C ASP A 100 -11.63 -10.39 1.57
N ASN A 101 -10.79 -9.61 0.87
CA ASN A 101 -10.73 -9.62 -0.59
C ASN A 101 -10.25 -10.97 -1.14
N ALA A 102 -9.46 -11.71 -0.37
CA ALA A 102 -9.01 -13.06 -0.71
C ALA A 102 -10.00 -14.17 -0.30
N GLY A 103 -11.09 -13.84 0.40
CA GLY A 103 -12.05 -14.82 0.92
C GLY A 103 -11.51 -15.68 2.06
N LEU A 104 -10.53 -15.19 2.82
CA LEU A 104 -9.91 -15.87 3.95
C LEU A 104 -10.61 -15.54 5.28
N ASP A 105 -10.38 -16.35 6.32
CA ASP A 105 -10.80 -16.02 7.69
C ASP A 105 -9.95 -14.87 8.24
N SER A 106 -10.41 -13.64 8.00
CA SER A 106 -9.70 -12.44 8.43
C SER A 106 -9.61 -12.31 9.94
N ALA A 107 -10.59 -12.82 10.69
CA ALA A 107 -10.58 -12.77 12.15
C ALA A 107 -9.46 -13.65 12.73
N ASP A 108 -9.33 -14.89 12.25
CA ASP A 108 -8.31 -15.83 12.72
C ASP A 108 -6.89 -15.40 12.29
N ILE A 109 -6.71 -15.03 11.02
CA ILE A 109 -5.39 -14.65 10.50
C ILE A 109 -4.88 -13.36 11.16
N VAL A 110 -5.72 -12.32 11.28
CA VAL A 110 -5.29 -11.05 11.89
C VAL A 110 -5.03 -11.22 13.40
N ALA A 111 -5.79 -12.09 14.08
CA ALA A 111 -5.52 -12.44 15.48
C ALA A 111 -4.17 -13.16 15.63
N THR A 112 -3.88 -14.10 14.73
CA THR A 112 -2.59 -14.81 14.69
C THR A 112 -1.43 -13.85 14.43
N LEU A 113 -1.54 -12.99 13.41
CA LEU A 113 -0.54 -11.96 13.13
C LEU A 113 -0.33 -11.04 14.34
N ARG A 114 -1.40 -10.64 15.03
CA ARG A 114 -1.28 -9.81 16.24
C ARG A 114 -0.48 -10.52 17.34
N ALA A 115 -0.73 -11.81 17.55
CA ALA A 115 0.00 -12.59 18.54
C ALA A 115 1.49 -12.73 18.17
N GLU A 116 1.80 -12.98 16.90
CA GLU A 116 3.18 -13.10 16.40
C GLU A 116 3.96 -11.77 16.52
N HIS A 117 3.34 -10.67 16.11
CA HIS A 117 3.91 -9.32 16.24
C HIS A 117 4.10 -8.93 17.71
N GLY A 118 3.19 -9.33 18.61
CA GLY A 118 3.32 -9.07 20.05
C GLY A 118 4.41 -9.87 20.75
N ARG A 119 4.66 -11.12 20.33
CA ARG A 119 5.69 -12.00 20.96
C ARG A 119 7.12 -11.59 20.62
N ALA A 120 7.37 -11.22 19.36
CA ALA A 120 8.71 -10.89 18.90
C ALA A 120 8.72 -9.71 17.91
N PRO A 121 8.43 -8.48 18.38
CA PRO A 121 8.19 -7.31 17.51
C PRO A 121 9.34 -7.00 16.55
N GLU A 122 10.58 -7.27 16.93
CA GLU A 122 11.78 -6.97 16.12
C GLU A 122 12.24 -8.12 15.22
N LYS A 123 11.70 -9.32 15.43
CA LYS A 123 12.10 -10.53 14.68
C LYS A 123 11.01 -11.04 13.75
N THR A 124 9.75 -10.71 14.03
CA THR A 124 8.64 -11.17 13.21
C THR A 124 8.71 -10.57 11.82
N ARG A 125 8.51 -11.42 10.82
CA ARG A 125 8.34 -11.05 9.39
C ARG A 125 6.96 -11.46 8.90
N ALA A 126 6.05 -11.73 9.84
CA ALA A 126 4.75 -12.29 9.54
C ALA A 126 3.83 -11.28 8.87
N GLY A 127 3.35 -11.66 7.68
CA GLY A 127 2.26 -10.98 6.97
C GLY A 127 1.22 -11.99 6.50
N VAL A 128 0.21 -11.50 5.78
CA VAL A 128 -0.82 -12.34 5.16
C VAL A 128 -0.24 -13.03 3.93
N ASP A 129 -0.11 -14.36 3.98
CA ASP A 129 0.14 -15.20 2.80
C ASP A 129 -1.21 -15.58 2.18
N VAL A 130 -1.61 -14.83 1.16
CA VAL A 130 -2.90 -15.02 0.47
C VAL A 130 -2.95 -16.37 -0.27
N ILE A 131 -1.80 -16.88 -0.73
CA ILE A 131 -1.74 -18.13 -1.50
C ILE A 131 -1.95 -19.33 -0.58
N ARG A 132 -1.34 -19.32 0.61
CA ARG A 132 -1.50 -20.39 1.60
C ARG A 132 -2.73 -20.20 2.49
N GLY A 133 -3.30 -18.99 2.52
CA GLY A 133 -4.45 -18.64 3.37
C GLY A 133 -4.11 -18.60 4.85
N ALA A 134 -2.89 -18.17 5.22
CA ALA A 134 -2.39 -18.17 6.60
C ALA A 134 -1.38 -17.03 6.84
N SER A 135 -0.84 -16.93 8.06
CA SER A 135 0.36 -16.10 8.31
C SER A 135 1.59 -16.74 7.64
N GLY A 136 2.46 -15.92 7.07
CA GLY A 136 3.70 -16.37 6.43
C GLY A 136 4.85 -15.39 6.62
N ASP A 137 6.09 -15.89 6.53
CA ASP A 137 7.29 -15.05 6.53
C ASP A 137 7.43 -14.33 5.18
N MET A 138 7.21 -13.02 5.19
CA MET A 138 7.26 -12.19 3.98
C MET A 138 8.66 -12.11 3.38
N GLY A 139 9.71 -12.29 4.21
CA GLY A 139 11.09 -12.30 3.76
C GLY A 139 11.42 -13.57 2.97
N GLU A 140 10.96 -14.72 3.43
CA GLU A 140 11.10 -16.00 2.72
C GLU A 140 10.25 -16.04 1.44
N LEU A 141 9.06 -15.42 1.47
CA LEU A 141 8.19 -15.30 0.30
C LEU A 141 8.66 -14.25 -0.72
N GLY A 142 9.64 -13.41 -0.37
CA GLY A 142 10.14 -12.37 -1.26
C GLY A 142 9.18 -11.18 -1.44
N ILE A 143 8.24 -10.97 -0.51
CA ILE A 143 7.22 -9.93 -0.60
C ILE A 143 7.72 -8.68 0.13
N TYR A 144 8.14 -7.68 -0.67
CA TYR A 144 8.68 -6.42 -0.18
C TYR A 144 7.94 -5.23 -0.78
N GLU A 145 7.91 -4.14 -0.02
CA GLU A 145 7.37 -2.84 -0.43
C GLU A 145 8.41 -1.74 -0.23
N SER A 146 8.31 -0.67 -1.03
CA SER A 146 9.16 0.50 -0.89
C SER A 146 8.86 1.24 0.42
N PHE A 147 9.89 1.46 1.25
CA PHE A 147 9.74 2.22 2.49
C PHE A 147 9.22 3.63 2.22
N ARG A 148 9.76 4.29 1.19
CA ARG A 148 9.42 5.67 0.83
C ARG A 148 7.95 5.79 0.42
N VAL A 149 7.45 4.86 -0.39
CA VAL A 149 6.03 4.82 -0.77
C VAL A 149 5.16 4.61 0.45
N LYS A 150 5.48 3.62 1.31
CA LYS A 150 4.70 3.35 2.53
C LYS A 150 4.65 4.55 3.46
N ASN A 151 5.78 5.23 3.67
CA ASN A 151 5.85 6.43 4.49
C ASN A 151 4.94 7.54 3.96
N GLN A 152 4.97 7.78 2.65
CA GLN A 152 4.10 8.79 2.03
C GLN A 152 2.63 8.44 2.13
N VAL A 153 2.26 7.16 2.00
CA VAL A 153 0.88 6.68 2.16
C VAL A 153 0.35 7.03 3.55
N VAL A 154 1.10 6.73 4.61
CA VAL A 154 0.68 7.02 5.98
C VAL A 154 0.54 8.51 6.22
N LEU A 155 1.52 9.31 5.80
CA LEU A 155 1.48 10.78 5.96
C LEU A 155 0.28 11.40 5.23
N SER A 156 0.10 11.05 3.96
CA SER A 156 -0.99 11.63 3.14
C SER A 156 -2.37 11.23 3.67
N ALA A 157 -2.52 9.98 4.14
CA ALA A 157 -3.77 9.52 4.73
C ALA A 157 -4.11 10.26 6.03
N VAL A 158 -3.11 10.50 6.88
CA VAL A 158 -3.28 11.24 8.14
C VAL A 158 -3.62 12.71 7.87
N GLU A 159 -2.92 13.37 6.95
CA GLU A 159 -3.21 14.75 6.55
C GLU A 159 -4.63 14.89 6.00
N ALA A 160 -5.06 13.95 5.13
CA ALA A 160 -6.41 13.93 4.60
C ALA A 160 -7.47 13.74 5.69
N ALA A 161 -7.24 12.81 6.61
CA ALA A 161 -8.14 12.57 7.75
C ALA A 161 -8.25 13.82 8.64
N GLU A 162 -7.12 14.48 8.93
CA GLU A 162 -7.08 15.71 9.72
C GLU A 162 -7.85 16.85 9.04
N MET A 163 -7.66 17.04 7.72
CA MET A 163 -8.39 18.05 6.95
C MET A 163 -9.90 17.86 7.05
N ILE A 164 -10.38 16.60 6.93
CA ILE A 164 -11.80 16.29 7.02
C ILE A 164 -12.33 16.54 8.45
N LEU A 165 -11.58 16.10 9.47
CA LEU A 165 -11.99 16.25 10.87
C LEU A 165 -12.07 17.71 11.35
N ARG A 166 -11.35 18.62 10.67
CA ARG A 166 -11.37 20.05 10.97
C ARG A 166 -12.60 20.79 10.41
N VAL A 167 -13.36 20.17 9.50
CA VAL A 167 -14.56 20.79 8.93
C VAL A 167 -15.75 20.58 9.88
N ASP A 168 -16.27 21.68 10.41
CA ASP A 168 -17.43 21.71 11.30
C ASP A 168 -18.76 22.01 10.57
N ASP A 169 -18.71 22.69 9.43
CA ASP A 169 -19.90 22.98 8.60
C ASP A 169 -19.58 23.03 7.10
N ILE A 170 -20.58 22.74 6.25
CA ILE A 170 -20.47 22.75 4.78
C ILE A 170 -21.41 23.81 4.22
N ILE A 171 -20.85 24.96 3.83
CA ILE A 171 -21.62 26.03 3.18
C ILE A 171 -21.79 25.71 1.69
N ARG A 172 -23.03 25.46 1.27
CA ARG A 172 -23.39 25.24 -0.14
C ARG A 172 -23.99 26.53 -0.72
N ALA A 173 -23.24 27.21 -1.59
CA ALA A 173 -23.74 28.37 -2.33
C ALA A 173 -24.35 27.95 -3.68
N ALA A 174 -25.56 28.43 -3.98
CA ALA A 174 -26.17 28.22 -5.28
C ALA A 174 -25.40 28.98 -6.38
N PRO A 175 -25.26 28.45 -7.60
CA PRO A 175 -24.60 29.14 -8.69
C PRO A 175 -25.25 30.49 -8.96
N ARG A 176 -24.43 31.52 -9.20
CA ARG A 176 -24.90 32.87 -9.54
C ARG A 176 -25.79 32.79 -10.78
N ARG A 177 -27.08 33.15 -10.66
CA ARG A 177 -27.97 33.27 -11.83
C ARG A 177 -27.37 34.30 -12.79
N ARG A 178 -26.97 33.88 -13.98
CA ARG A 178 -26.66 34.78 -15.10
C ARG A 178 -28.01 35.32 -15.60
N GLY A 179 -28.13 36.65 -15.61
CA GLY A 179 -29.27 37.36 -16.21
C GLY A 179 -29.19 37.38 -17.72
#